data_AF-A0A8H7WX73-F1
#
_entry.id   AF-A0A8H7WX73-F1
#
_cell.length_a   1.000
_cell.length_b   1.000
_cell.length_c   1.000
_cell.angle_alpha   90.00
_cell.angle_beta   90.00
_cell.angle_gamma   90.00
#
_symmetry.space_group_name_H-M   'P 1'
#
loop_
_entity.id
_entity.type
_entity.pdbx_description
1 polymer ?
#
loop_
_entity_poly.entity_id
_entity_poly.type
_entity_poly.pdbx_seq_one_letter_code
_entity_poly.pdbx_strand_id
1 'polypeptide(L)'
;MFPNWPRFKAATTSVLPLATVPVYSGEEIYEGLKKVLSQEEPEFRSNEQKEAVFAALNQQTSLIVVLPTSGGKTLTFTLPAILRDPSVSIVVAPFNALKKDYVRRLRLAHIEHIIWHHEETRYAPIVVVSADRAATTGFITYKSMLRKQKLLRRIMLNECHLTFTASDYQPKLQ
;
A
#
# COMPACT_ATOMS: atom_id res chain seq x y z
N MET A 1 7.19 20.42 -20.76
CA MET A 1 7.38 19.37 -21.79
C MET A 1 7.52 18.05 -21.05
N PHE A 2 6.51 17.18 -21.07
CA PHE A 2 6.51 15.94 -20.29
C PHE A 2 7.39 14.88 -20.98
N PRO A 3 8.21 14.11 -20.23
CA PRO A 3 9.08 13.10 -20.84
C PRO A 3 8.28 11.90 -21.37
N ASN A 4 8.70 11.38 -22.53
CA ASN A 4 8.14 10.16 -23.13
C ASN A 4 8.39 8.95 -22.21
N TRP A 5 7.31 8.37 -21.69
CA TRP A 5 7.34 7.28 -20.70
C TRP A 5 7.30 5.89 -21.37
N PRO A 6 8.15 4.93 -20.95
CA PRO A 6 8.14 3.59 -21.52
C PRO A 6 6.87 2.80 -21.19
N ARG A 7 6.31 2.10 -22.18
CA ARG A 7 5.24 1.10 -22.01
C ARG A 7 5.85 -0.23 -21.56
N PHE A 8 5.60 -0.63 -20.31
CA PHE A 8 6.10 -1.91 -19.78
C PHE A 8 5.12 -3.07 -20.08
N LYS A 9 5.67 -4.23 -20.45
CA LYS A 9 4.91 -5.48 -20.67
C LYS A 9 4.40 -6.00 -19.33
N ALA A 10 3.08 -6.23 -19.23
CA ALA A 10 2.45 -6.83 -18.05
C ALA A 10 2.86 -8.31 -17.92
N ALA A 11 3.24 -8.73 -16.71
CA ALA A 11 3.41 -10.14 -16.39
C ALA A 11 2.03 -10.81 -16.31
N THR A 12 1.78 -11.77 -17.20
CA THR A 12 0.54 -12.56 -17.24
C THR A 12 0.55 -13.58 -16.11
N THR A 13 -0.10 -13.25 -15.00
CA THR A 13 -0.50 -14.24 -13.99
C THR A 13 -2.01 -14.45 -14.13
N SER A 14 -2.47 -15.69 -13.99
CA SER A 14 -3.85 -16.18 -14.22
C SER A 14 -4.93 -15.64 -13.24
N VAL A 15 -4.71 -14.46 -12.68
CA VAL A 15 -5.68 -13.76 -11.84
C VAL A 15 -6.68 -13.10 -12.78
N LEU A 16 -7.99 -13.34 -12.53
CA LEU A 16 -9.13 -12.77 -13.25
C LEU A 16 -8.82 -11.34 -13.75
N PRO A 17 -9.07 -11.01 -15.03
CA PRO A 17 -8.79 -9.68 -15.54
C PRO A 17 -9.56 -8.67 -14.70
N LEU A 18 -8.82 -7.94 -13.87
CA LEU A 18 -9.38 -6.79 -13.16
C LEU A 18 -9.90 -5.84 -14.23
N ALA A 19 -11.13 -5.35 -14.03
CA ALA A 19 -11.71 -4.24 -14.79
C ALA A 19 -10.63 -3.21 -15.16
N THR A 20 -10.66 -2.74 -16.41
CA THR A 20 -9.76 -1.76 -17.06
C THR A 20 -8.68 -1.19 -16.14
N VAL A 21 -7.41 -1.52 -16.43
CA VAL A 21 -6.25 -0.96 -15.73
C VAL A 21 -6.40 0.58 -15.72
N PRO A 22 -6.40 1.23 -14.55
CA PRO A 22 -6.55 2.68 -14.48
C PRO A 22 -5.38 3.34 -15.18
N VAL A 23 -5.68 4.35 -15.98
CA VAL A 23 -4.68 5.23 -16.57
C VAL A 23 -4.67 6.49 -15.74
N TYR A 24 -3.53 6.80 -15.12
CA TYR A 24 -3.33 8.06 -14.42
C TYR A 24 -2.53 8.99 -15.34
N SER A 25 -2.95 10.24 -15.42
CA SER A 25 -2.17 11.29 -16.07
C SER A 25 -0.88 11.56 -15.27
N GLY A 26 0.12 12.14 -15.95
CA GLY A 26 1.36 12.55 -15.29
C GLY A 26 1.12 13.61 -14.21
N GLU A 27 0.12 14.48 -14.40
CA GLU A 27 -0.28 15.52 -13.46
C GLU A 27 -0.89 14.94 -12.18
N GLU A 28 -1.82 13.98 -12.30
CA GLU A 28 -2.39 13.28 -11.14
C GLU A 28 -1.32 12.59 -10.31
N ILE A 29 -0.39 11.89 -10.97
CA ILE A 29 0.73 11.23 -10.29
C ILE A 29 1.59 12.27 -9.57
N TYR A 30 1.91 13.38 -10.23
CA TYR A 30 2.77 14.44 -9.70
C TYR A 30 2.15 15.14 -8.48
N GLU A 31 0.86 15.49 -8.54
CA GLU A 31 0.14 16.06 -7.41
C GLU A 31 0.01 15.07 -6.25
N GLY A 32 -0.22 13.79 -6.55
CA GLY A 32 -0.16 12.73 -5.54
C GLY A 32 1.22 12.62 -4.88
N LEU A 33 2.30 12.73 -5.65
CA LEU A 33 3.67 12.72 -5.12
C LEU A 33 3.93 13.90 -4.18
N LYS A 34 3.54 15.12 -4.57
CA LYS A 34 3.65 16.32 -3.72
C LYS A 34 2.94 16.11 -2.39
N LYS A 35 1.72 15.58 -2.43
CA LYS A 35 0.91 15.32 -1.23
C LYS A 35 1.57 14.28 -0.32
N VAL A 36 1.99 13.13 -0.86
CA VAL A 36 2.56 12.03 -0.05
C VAL A 36 3.92 12.38 0.54
N LEU A 37 4.75 13.10 -0.22
CA LEU A 37 6.10 13.48 0.21
C LEU A 37 6.13 14.80 0.99
N SER A 38 5.06 15.60 0.93
CA SER A 38 4.98 16.95 1.48
C SER A 38 6.13 17.84 0.96
N GLN A 39 6.33 17.81 -0.36
CA GLN A 39 7.40 18.52 -1.08
C GLN A 39 6.81 19.25 -2.29
N GLU A 40 7.27 20.48 -2.54
CA GLU A 40 6.88 21.26 -3.73
C GLU A 40 7.43 20.63 -5.03
N GLU A 41 8.66 20.11 -4.97
CA GLU A 41 9.33 19.44 -6.08
C GLU A 41 9.66 17.99 -5.70
N PRO A 42 8.69 17.06 -5.82
CA PRO A 42 8.90 15.68 -5.43
C PRO A 42 9.74 14.93 -6.46
N GLU A 43 10.72 14.19 -5.97
CA GLU A 43 11.55 13.30 -6.79
C GLU A 43 11.51 11.86 -6.27
N PHE A 44 11.64 10.91 -7.20
CA PHE A 44 11.89 9.52 -6.82
C PHE A 44 13.33 9.40 -6.33
N ARG A 45 13.52 8.66 -5.23
CA ARG A 45 14.84 8.42 -4.64
C ARG A 45 15.74 7.56 -5.54
N SER A 46 15.13 6.71 -6.38
CA SER A 46 15.84 5.86 -7.32
C SER A 46 14.93 5.41 -8.47
N ASN A 47 15.54 4.88 -9.54
CA ASN A 47 14.80 4.32 -10.67
C ASN A 47 13.99 3.09 -10.25
N GLU A 48 14.52 2.26 -9.35
CA GLU A 48 13.85 1.07 -8.84
C GLU A 48 12.61 1.44 -7.99
N GLN A 49 12.69 2.51 -7.20
CA GLN A 49 11.53 3.04 -6.48
C GLN A 49 10.46 3.50 -7.46
N LYS A 50 10.87 4.22 -8.51
CA LYS A 50 9.97 4.69 -9.57
C LYS A 50 9.28 3.51 -10.26
N GLU A 51 10.04 2.52 -10.72
CA GLU A 51 9.50 1.31 -11.34
C GLU A 51 8.50 0.59 -10.42
N ALA A 52 8.83 0.44 -9.13
CA ALA A 52 7.94 -0.18 -8.16
C ALA A 52 6.64 0.62 -7.95
N VAL A 53 6.69 1.95 -7.95
CA VAL A 53 5.50 2.82 -7.89
C VAL A 53 4.63 2.59 -9.13
N PHE A 54 5.21 2.62 -10.33
CA PHE A 54 4.45 2.43 -11.57
C PHE A 54 3.90 1.01 -11.70
N ALA A 55 4.63 -0.02 -11.28
CA ALA A 55 4.14 -1.39 -11.18
C ALA A 55 2.88 -1.46 -10.29
N ALA A 56 2.91 -0.77 -9.14
CA ALA A 56 1.79 -0.70 -8.21
C ALA A 56 0.60 0.12 -8.75
N LEU A 57 0.85 1.21 -9.49
CA LEU A 57 -0.20 2.02 -10.15
C LEU A 57 -0.89 1.23 -11.26
N ASN A 58 -0.12 0.51 -12.07
CA ASN A 58 -0.59 -0.37 -13.15
C ASN A 58 -1.21 -1.67 -12.63
N GLN A 59 -1.26 -1.86 -11.31
CA GLN A 59 -1.85 -3.02 -10.66
C GLN A 59 -1.28 -4.35 -11.14
N GLN A 60 0.05 -4.37 -11.29
CA GLN A 60 0.73 -5.63 -11.48
C GLN A 60 0.53 -6.46 -10.20
N THR A 61 -0.10 -7.63 -10.36
CA THR A 61 -0.35 -8.59 -9.27
C THR A 61 0.18 -9.95 -9.67
N SER A 62 0.95 -10.67 -8.83
CA SER A 62 1.49 -10.32 -7.50
C SER A 62 2.79 -9.52 -7.61
N LEU A 63 2.97 -8.47 -6.80
CA LEU A 63 4.16 -7.60 -6.82
C LEU A 63 4.96 -7.72 -5.51
N ILE A 64 6.26 -8.05 -5.63
CA ILE A 64 7.23 -8.03 -4.53
C ILE A 64 8.20 -6.88 -4.79
N VAL A 65 8.33 -5.98 -3.82
CA VAL A 65 9.25 -4.83 -3.91
C VAL A 65 10.35 -4.98 -2.86
N VAL A 66 11.58 -5.17 -3.33
CA VAL A 66 12.77 -5.21 -2.49
C VAL A 66 13.59 -3.97 -2.76
N LEU A 67 13.69 -3.11 -1.74
CA LEU A 67 14.51 -1.90 -1.71
C LEU A 67 15.30 -1.89 -0.39
N PRO A 68 16.43 -1.18 -0.29
CA PRO A 68 17.12 -1.00 0.98
C PRO A 68 16.22 -0.27 2.00
N THR A 69 16.56 -0.38 3.29
CA THR A 69 15.96 0.46 4.34
C THR A 69 16.13 1.93 3.95
N SER A 70 15.09 2.75 4.14
CA SER A 70 15.05 4.13 3.65
C SER A 70 15.10 4.29 2.11
N GLY A 71 15.03 3.20 1.33
CA GLY A 71 14.89 3.24 -0.14
C GLY A 71 13.53 3.74 -0.64
N GLY A 72 12.64 4.15 0.26
CA GLY A 72 11.37 4.78 -0.11
C GLY A 72 10.23 3.82 -0.45
N LYS A 73 10.26 2.59 0.06
CA LYS A 73 9.17 1.58 -0.08
C LYS A 73 7.79 2.11 0.24
N THR A 74 7.67 3.01 1.22
CA THR A 74 6.36 3.57 1.62
C THR A 74 5.63 4.25 0.47
N LEU A 75 6.37 4.88 -0.45
CA LEU A 75 5.78 5.57 -1.59
C LEU A 75 5.07 4.60 -2.55
N THR A 76 5.63 3.39 -2.75
CA THR A 76 5.10 2.36 -3.65
C THR A 76 3.70 1.92 -3.26
N PHE A 77 3.40 2.00 -1.95
CA PHE A 77 2.08 1.66 -1.45
C PHE A 77 1.17 2.83 -1.10
N THR A 78 1.72 3.99 -0.77
CA THR A 78 0.91 5.14 -0.33
C THR A 78 0.36 5.92 -1.52
N LEU A 79 1.17 6.16 -2.57
CA LEU A 79 0.73 6.93 -3.73
C LEU A 79 -0.49 6.29 -4.41
N PRO A 80 -0.49 4.98 -4.76
CA PRO A 80 -1.66 4.40 -5.42
C PRO A 80 -2.89 4.30 -4.50
N ALA A 81 -2.72 4.42 -3.18
CA ALA A 81 -3.83 4.41 -2.24
C ALA A 81 -4.59 5.74 -2.18
N ILE A 82 -3.92 6.86 -2.48
CA ILE A 82 -4.53 8.20 -2.46
C ILE A 82 -5.05 8.66 -3.81
N LEU A 83 -4.57 8.07 -4.92
CA LEU A 83 -4.98 8.45 -6.28
C LEU A 83 -6.31 7.83 -6.71
N ARG A 84 -6.92 6.95 -5.89
CA ARG A 84 -8.20 6.31 -6.21
C ARG A 84 -9.25 6.58 -5.17
N ASP A 85 -10.26 7.34 -5.57
CA ASP A 85 -11.51 7.51 -4.85
C ASP A 85 -12.67 6.94 -5.70
N PRO A 86 -13.58 6.09 -5.16
CA PRO A 86 -13.58 5.48 -3.82
C PRO A 86 -12.98 4.07 -3.84
N SER A 87 -11.79 3.88 -3.24
CA SER A 87 -11.25 2.53 -3.00
C SER A 87 -10.40 2.45 -1.72
N VAL A 88 -10.30 1.25 -1.16
CA VAL A 88 -9.61 1.00 0.12
C VAL A 88 -8.33 0.21 -0.12
N SER A 89 -7.22 0.74 0.41
CA SER A 89 -5.93 0.06 0.51
C SER A 89 -5.66 -0.34 1.95
N ILE A 90 -5.44 -1.62 2.19
CA ILE A 90 -5.08 -2.15 3.51
C ILE A 90 -3.55 -2.23 3.60
N VAL A 91 -2.98 -1.64 4.65
CA VAL A 91 -1.56 -1.77 5.01
C VAL A 91 -1.43 -2.58 6.29
N VAL A 92 -0.78 -3.73 6.19
CA VAL A 92 -0.44 -4.60 7.33
C VAL A 92 0.97 -4.24 7.79
N ALA A 93 1.09 -3.74 9.02
CA ALA A 93 2.37 -3.34 9.62
C ALA A 93 2.76 -4.29 10.77
N PRO A 94 4.01 -4.82 10.81
CA PRO A 94 4.39 -5.87 11.75
C PRO A 94 4.69 -5.39 13.17
N PHE A 95 5.11 -4.13 13.36
CA PHE A 95 5.48 -3.60 14.69
C PHE A 95 4.78 -2.28 15.04
N ASN A 96 4.54 -2.07 16.34
CA ASN A 96 3.89 -0.86 16.86
C ASN A 96 4.67 0.43 16.57
N ALA A 97 6.01 0.41 16.55
CA ALA A 97 6.82 1.59 16.22
C ALA A 97 6.67 1.98 14.75
N LEU A 98 6.83 1.01 13.83
CA LEU A 98 6.67 1.24 12.38
C LEU A 98 5.25 1.67 12.01
N LYS A 99 4.23 1.11 12.69
CA LYS A 99 2.84 1.56 12.56
C LYS A 99 2.70 3.02 12.98
N LYS A 100 3.25 3.41 14.13
CA LYS A 100 3.20 4.80 14.64
C LYS A 100 3.88 5.77 13.66
N ASP A 101 5.04 5.41 13.13
CA ASP A 101 5.76 6.26 12.17
C ASP A 101 5.06 6.38 10.82
N TYR A 102 4.42 5.30 10.35
CA TYR A 102 3.62 5.37 9.14
C TYR A 102 2.39 6.26 9.33
N VAL A 103 1.63 6.02 10.40
CA VAL A 103 0.46 6.84 10.76
C VAL A 103 0.85 8.31 10.94
N ARG A 104 1.97 8.61 11.60
CA ARG A 104 2.48 9.98 11.77
C ARG A 104 2.69 10.66 10.42
N ARG A 105 3.31 9.97 9.45
CA ARG A 105 3.51 10.51 8.09
C ARG A 105 2.20 10.75 7.35
N LEU A 106 1.24 9.83 7.46
CA LEU A 106 -0.09 10.04 6.87
C LEU A 106 -0.80 11.27 7.44
N ARG A 107 -0.70 11.49 8.76
CA ARG A 107 -1.25 12.69 9.43
C ARG A 107 -0.60 13.98 8.94
N LEU A 108 0.73 14.01 8.86
CA LEU A 108 1.48 15.19 8.38
C LEU A 108 1.16 15.51 6.91
N ALA A 109 0.91 14.49 6.10
CA ALA A 109 0.52 14.65 4.70
C ALA A 109 -0.99 14.93 4.50
N HIS A 110 -1.77 15.09 5.58
CA HIS A 110 -3.23 15.24 5.53
C HIS A 110 -3.92 14.16 4.68
N ILE A 111 -3.45 12.91 4.80
CA ILE A 111 -4.02 11.75 4.13
C ILE A 111 -5.02 11.10 5.07
N GLU A 112 -6.26 10.95 4.60
CA GLU A 112 -7.31 10.26 5.33
C GLU A 112 -6.94 8.78 5.54
N HIS A 113 -7.00 8.34 6.78
CA HIS A 113 -6.68 6.96 7.16
C HIS A 113 -7.42 6.56 8.42
N ILE A 114 -7.59 5.25 8.58
CA ILE A 114 -8.01 4.65 9.86
C ILE A 114 -6.99 3.64 10.33
N ILE A 115 -6.84 3.54 11.65
CA ILE A 115 -6.16 2.41 12.28
C ILE A 115 -7.27 1.42 12.64
N TRP A 116 -7.22 0.23 12.04
CA TRP A 116 -8.25 -0.77 12.27
C TRP A 116 -8.12 -1.39 13.66
N HIS A 117 -9.23 -1.42 14.38
CA HIS A 117 -9.40 -2.08 15.66
C HIS A 117 -10.61 -3.04 15.60
N HIS A 118 -10.81 -3.84 16.65
CA HIS A 118 -11.92 -4.78 16.69
C HIS A 118 -13.24 -3.99 16.58
N GLU A 119 -14.23 -4.55 15.88
CA GLU A 119 -15.53 -3.92 15.60
C GLU A 119 -15.51 -2.66 14.71
N GLU A 120 -14.37 -2.22 14.19
CA GLU A 120 -14.35 -1.11 13.24
C GLU A 120 -15.00 -1.51 11.90
N THR A 121 -16.01 -0.72 11.50
CA THR A 121 -16.78 -0.91 10.25
C THR A 121 -16.58 0.22 9.26
N ARG A 122 -16.04 1.37 9.69
CA ARG A 122 -15.74 2.49 8.79
C ARG A 122 -14.59 2.10 7.87
N TYR A 123 -14.47 2.83 6.77
CA TYR A 123 -13.36 2.71 5.86
C TYR A 123 -12.82 4.09 5.50
N ALA A 124 -11.57 4.11 5.07
CA ALA A 124 -10.87 5.27 4.54
C ALA A 124 -10.00 4.79 3.36
N PRO A 125 -9.47 5.68 2.52
CA PRO A 125 -8.56 5.31 1.43
C PRO A 125 -7.40 4.42 1.90
N ILE A 126 -6.92 4.66 3.13
CA ILE A 126 -5.89 3.84 3.79
C ILE A 126 -6.42 3.27 5.11
N VAL A 127 -6.38 1.94 5.23
CA VAL A 127 -6.67 1.21 6.47
C VAL A 127 -5.38 0.57 6.96
N VAL A 128 -4.89 0.99 8.11
CA VAL A 128 -3.68 0.43 8.73
C VAL A 128 -4.07 -0.60 9.79
N VAL A 129 -3.56 -1.81 9.66
CA VAL A 129 -3.77 -2.89 10.63
C VAL A 129 -2.42 -3.46 11.08
N SER A 130 -2.32 -3.91 12.32
CA SER A 130 -1.11 -4.60 12.78
C SER A 130 -1.14 -6.08 12.37
N ALA A 131 0.04 -6.68 12.14
CA ALA A 131 0.13 -8.06 11.65
C ALA A 131 -0.55 -9.08 12.58
N ASP A 132 -0.40 -8.92 13.90
CA ASP A 132 -1.06 -9.74 14.92
C ASP A 132 -2.60 -9.70 14.82
N ARG A 133 -3.16 -8.55 14.40
CA ARG A 133 -4.61 -8.37 14.24
C ARG A 133 -5.12 -8.79 12.88
N ALA A 134 -4.27 -8.75 11.85
CA ALA A 134 -4.63 -9.09 10.48
C ALA A 134 -5.03 -10.57 10.30
N ALA A 135 -4.63 -11.45 11.23
CA ALA A 135 -5.02 -12.86 11.26
C ALA A 135 -6.33 -13.15 12.02
N THR A 136 -6.92 -12.16 12.69
CA THR A 136 -8.14 -12.36 13.50
C THR A 136 -9.40 -12.52 12.65
N THR A 137 -10.38 -13.28 13.17
CA THR A 137 -11.69 -13.46 12.52
C THR A 137 -12.39 -12.13 12.26
N GLY A 138 -12.30 -11.18 13.20
CA GLY A 138 -12.89 -9.84 13.04
C GLY A 138 -12.32 -9.10 11.82
N PHE A 139 -11.00 -9.16 11.61
CA PHE A 139 -10.38 -8.53 10.46
C PHE A 139 -10.72 -9.23 9.15
N ILE A 140 -10.80 -10.56 9.15
CA ILE A 140 -11.22 -11.34 7.98
C ILE A 140 -12.65 -10.96 7.57
N THR A 141 -13.56 -10.80 8.54
CA THR A 141 -14.93 -10.34 8.33
C THR A 141 -14.97 -8.92 7.74
N TYR A 142 -14.21 -7.99 8.31
CA TYR A 142 -14.07 -6.62 7.79
C TYR A 142 -13.56 -6.60 6.33
N LYS A 143 -12.51 -7.37 6.03
CA LYS A 143 -11.98 -7.52 4.66
C LYS A 143 -13.04 -8.10 3.71
N SER A 144 -13.81 -9.09 4.16
CA SER A 144 -14.89 -9.71 3.39
C SER A 144 -16.00 -8.70 3.07
N MET A 145 -16.36 -7.85 4.03
CA MET A 145 -17.30 -6.74 3.83
C MET A 145 -16.81 -5.77 2.75
N LEU A 146 -15.57 -5.26 2.87
CA LEU A 146 -14.99 -4.35 1.87
C LEU A 146 -14.93 -4.96 0.47
N ARG A 147 -14.63 -6.26 0.38
CA ARG A 147 -14.59 -6.99 -0.89
C ARG A 147 -16.00 -7.11 -1.49
N LYS A 148 -17.01 -7.46 -0.70
CA LYS A 148 -18.41 -7.55 -1.15
C LYS A 148 -18.94 -6.20 -1.66
N GLN A 149 -18.53 -5.11 -1.03
CA GLN A 149 -18.85 -3.74 -1.44
C GLN A 149 -18.01 -3.23 -2.62
N LYS A 150 -17.10 -4.05 -3.18
CA LYS A 150 -16.16 -3.68 -4.25
C LYS A 150 -15.22 -2.51 -3.89
N LEU A 151 -15.05 -2.22 -2.60
CA LEU A 151 -14.17 -1.17 -2.10
C LEU A 151 -12.73 -1.65 -1.94
N LEU A 152 -12.52 -2.91 -1.54
CA LEU A 152 -11.18 -3.44 -1.32
C LEU A 152 -10.41 -3.55 -2.63
N ARG A 153 -9.32 -2.79 -2.78
CA ARG A 153 -8.47 -2.88 -3.98
C ARG A 153 -7.20 -3.66 -3.77
N ARG A 154 -6.55 -3.49 -2.62
CA ARG A 154 -5.20 -4.02 -2.39
C ARG A 154 -4.90 -4.21 -0.92
N ILE A 155 -4.05 -5.19 -0.65
CA ILE A 155 -3.49 -5.49 0.67
C ILE A 155 -1.98 -5.46 0.54
N MET A 156 -1.31 -4.75 1.44
CA MET A 156 0.12 -4.48 1.35
C MET A 156 0.76 -4.87 2.66
N LEU A 157 1.76 -5.73 2.58
CA LEU A 157 2.49 -6.24 3.73
C LEU A 157 3.80 -5.47 3.83
N ASN A 158 3.93 -4.60 4.83
CA ASN A 158 5.20 -3.91 5.09
C ASN A 158 6.09 -4.80 5.96
N GLU A 159 7.40 -4.80 5.71
CA GLU A 159 8.38 -5.66 6.41
C GLU A 159 7.94 -7.13 6.59
N CYS A 160 7.38 -7.72 5.52
CA CYS A 160 6.85 -9.09 5.52
C CYS A 160 7.87 -10.17 5.92
N HIS A 161 9.17 -9.89 5.77
CA HIS A 161 10.24 -10.80 6.20
C HIS A 161 10.18 -11.08 7.71
N LEU A 162 9.71 -10.14 8.53
CA LEU A 162 9.54 -10.33 9.97
C LEU A 162 8.40 -11.30 10.29
N THR A 163 7.37 -11.38 9.44
CA THR A 163 6.29 -12.37 9.60
C THR A 163 6.80 -13.76 9.29
N PHE A 164 7.68 -13.89 8.29
CA PHE A 164 8.33 -15.15 7.95
C PHE A 164 9.32 -15.58 9.03
N THR A 165 10.23 -14.71 9.48
CA THR A 165 11.23 -15.06 10.50
C THR A 165 10.65 -15.20 11.91
N ALA A 166 9.55 -14.51 12.25
CA ALA A 166 8.86 -14.74 13.53
C ALA A 166 8.14 -16.08 13.59
N SER A 167 7.78 -16.67 12.44
CA SER A 167 7.21 -18.02 12.37
C SER A 167 8.24 -19.07 12.81
N ASP A 168 9.52 -18.84 12.50
CA ASP A 168 10.63 -19.70 12.93
C ASP A 168 11.11 -19.40 14.37
N TYR A 169 10.67 -18.29 14.98
CA TYR A 169 11.06 -17.87 16.33
C TYR A 169 9.99 -18.15 17.42
N GLN A 170 8.91 -18.86 17.10
CA GLN A 170 8.02 -19.48 18.09
C GLN A 170 8.41 -20.93 18.42
N PRO A 171 9.60 -21.16 19.00
CA PRO A 171 9.70 -22.18 20.03
C PRO A 171 10.13 -21.52 21.34
N LYS A 172 9.29 -21.70 22.38
CA LYS A 172 9.51 -21.37 23.79
C LYS A 172 8.99 -20.01 24.28
N LEU A 173 7.68 -19.91 24.37
CA LEU A 173 7.02 -19.31 25.53
C LEU A 173 5.89 -20.28 25.96
N GLN A 174 6.32 -21.41 26.53
CA GLN A 174 5.55 -22.22 27.48
C GLN A 174 6.26 -22.10 28.83
#